data_AF-A0A9Q1LG01-F1
#
_entry.id   AF-A0A9Q1LG01-F1
#
_cell.length_a   1.000
_cell.length_b   1.000
_cell.length_c   1.000
_cell.angle_alpha   90.00
_cell.angle_beta   90.00
_cell.angle_gamma   90.00
#
_symmetry.space_group_name_H-M   'P 1'
#
loop_
_entity.id
_entity.type
_entity.pdbx_description
1 polymer ?
#
loop_
_entity_poly.entity_id
_entity_poly.type
_entity_poly.pdbx_seq_one_letter_code
_entity_poly.pdbx_strand_id
1 'polypeptide(L)'
;MEFSDSVDSRVSLITQLSARGVSPKVFSHCLKGESGGILVLGEILNPSMVYTPLVPAKAHYNVNLQSITVNGKKFPIDPAAFSTSDDRGTIVDSGTTLVYLPTEAYDPFVSAEGDAMWCVIIGKSDEGSTILGDLVLKDKIIVYDLARQRIGWADHDCSSPVNVSVSSGKDEAVCPCICYILELMLFFYLFWS
;
A
#
# COMPACT_ATOMS: atom_id res chain seq x y z
N MET A 1 5.09 -1.60 12.11
CA MET A 1 3.65 -1.88 12.12
C MET A 1 3.35 -2.37 10.72
N GLU A 2 3.30 -3.69 10.56
CA GLU A 2 3.10 -4.34 9.27
C GLU A 2 1.61 -4.25 8.94
N PHE A 3 1.23 -3.35 8.05
CA PHE A 3 -0.11 -3.35 7.45
C PHE A 3 -0.09 -4.33 6.26
N SER A 4 0.30 -5.58 6.48
CA SER A 4 -0.04 -6.68 5.56
C SER A 4 -1.51 -7.05 5.78
N ASP A 5 -2.39 -6.05 5.63
CA ASP A 5 -3.84 -6.28 5.64
C ASP A 5 -4.13 -7.14 4.41
N SER A 6 -4.30 -8.44 4.61
CA SER A 6 -4.83 -9.34 3.60
C SER A 6 -6.11 -8.74 3.02
N VAL A 7 -6.34 -8.94 1.72
CA VAL A 7 -7.64 -8.62 1.11
C VAL A 7 -8.78 -9.45 1.74
N ASP A 8 -8.46 -10.47 2.56
CA ASP A 8 -9.45 -11.18 3.38
C ASP A 8 -10.15 -10.22 4.36
N SER A 9 -11.41 -9.96 4.01
CA SER A 9 -12.39 -9.16 4.74
C SER A 9 -12.59 -9.53 6.21
N ARG A 10 -12.21 -10.74 6.65
CA ARG A 10 -12.41 -11.20 8.03
C ARG A 10 -11.32 -10.74 8.99
N VAL A 11 -10.12 -10.43 8.49
CA VAL A 11 -8.96 -10.09 9.34
C VAL A 11 -8.47 -8.65 9.17
N SER A 12 -8.68 -8.02 8.01
CA SER A 12 -8.22 -6.63 7.76
C SER A 12 -8.82 -5.62 8.76
N LEU A 13 -7.96 -4.78 9.35
CA LEU A 13 -8.36 -3.72 10.27
C LEU A 13 -9.35 -2.75 9.62
N ILE A 14 -9.08 -2.34 8.38
CA ILE A 14 -9.93 -1.40 7.64
C ILE A 14 -11.32 -1.96 7.39
N THR A 15 -11.42 -3.26 7.13
CA THR A 15 -12.72 -3.91 6.96
C THR A 15 -13.49 -3.94 8.28
N GLN A 16 -12.83 -4.22 9.41
CA GLN A 16 -13.46 -4.21 10.72
C GLN A 16 -13.93 -2.80 11.15
N LEU A 17 -13.13 -1.77 10.89
CA LEU A 17 -13.51 -0.38 11.16
C LEU A 17 -14.71 0.05 10.31
N SER A 18 -14.72 -0.34 9.04
CA SER A 18 -15.83 -0.04 8.14
C SER A 18 -17.12 -0.76 8.51
N ALA A 19 -17.05 -2.03 8.92
CA ALA A 19 -18.21 -2.79 9.39
C ALA A 19 -18.85 -2.17 10.65
N ARG A 20 -18.07 -1.45 11.46
CA ARG A 20 -18.53 -0.71 12.65
C ARG A 20 -18.93 0.75 12.36
N GLY A 21 -18.84 1.20 11.11
CA GLY A 21 -19.16 2.58 10.71
C GLY A 21 -18.15 3.63 11.19
N VAL A 22 -16.96 3.22 11.64
CA VAL A 22 -15.92 4.14 12.16
C VAL A 22 -15.17 4.84 11.03
N SER A 23 -14.94 4.14 9.92
CA SER A 23 -14.27 4.69 8.75
C SER A 23 -14.85 4.12 7.46
N PRO A 24 -14.72 4.79 6.30
CA PRO A 24 -14.93 4.13 5.03
C PRO A 24 -13.92 2.97 4.85
N LYS A 25 -14.21 2.06 3.91
CA LYS A 25 -13.32 0.95 3.55
C LYS A 25 -12.17 1.41 2.63
N VAL A 26 -11.48 2.46 3.06
CA VAL A 26 -10.40 3.15 2.35
C VAL A 26 -9.32 3.52 3.34
N PHE A 27 -8.06 3.34 2.95
CA PHE A 27 -6.92 3.81 3.72
C PHE A 27 -5.78 4.23 2.78
N SER A 28 -4.85 5.01 3.30
CA SER A 28 -3.68 5.44 2.52
C SER A 28 -2.44 5.54 3.37
N HIS A 29 -1.29 5.40 2.74
CA HIS A 29 0.00 5.59 3.39
C HIS A 29 0.96 6.39 2.51
N CYS A 30 1.86 7.13 3.15
CA CYS A 30 2.95 7.87 2.53
C CYS A 30 4.24 7.53 3.28
N LEU A 31 5.18 6.87 2.61
CA LEU A 31 6.42 6.39 3.22
C LEU A 31 7.52 7.45 3.09
N LYS A 32 8.08 7.87 4.23
CA LYS A 32 9.16 8.86 4.30
C LYS A 32 10.48 8.20 4.73
N GLY A 33 10.98 7.27 3.91
CA GLY A 33 12.28 6.60 4.10
C GLY A 33 12.60 6.27 5.57
N GLU A 34 13.75 6.72 6.06
CA GLU A 34 14.23 6.46 7.43
C GLU A 34 13.45 7.17 8.56
N SER A 35 12.48 8.03 8.25
CA SER A 35 11.94 9.03 9.21
C SER A 35 10.42 8.98 9.43
N GLY A 36 9.79 7.83 9.22
CA GLY A 36 8.36 7.62 9.48
C GLY A 36 7.49 7.81 8.24
N GLY A 37 6.35 8.47 8.38
CA GLY A 37 5.39 8.62 7.29
C GLY A 37 4.01 9.01 7.77
N ILE A 38 3.05 8.94 6.86
CA ILE A 38 1.64 9.25 7.11
C ILE A 38 0.83 7.99 6.90
N LEU A 39 -0.08 7.69 7.84
CA LEU A 39 -1.12 6.69 7.69
C LEU A 39 -2.47 7.39 7.88
N VAL A 40 -3.37 7.21 6.92
CA VAL A 40 -4.73 7.75 6.98
C VAL A 40 -5.72 6.59 6.89
N LEU A 41 -6.65 6.54 7.84
CA LEU A 41 -7.80 5.63 7.81
C LEU A 41 -9.01 6.47 7.35
N GLY A 42 -9.30 6.45 6.06
CA GLY A 42 -10.28 7.36 5.47
C GLY A 42 -10.02 7.66 4.00
N GLU A 43 -10.89 8.51 3.44
CA GLU A 43 -10.73 9.05 2.09
C GLU A 43 -9.85 10.31 2.13
N ILE A 44 -9.04 10.50 1.08
CA ILE A 44 -8.19 11.67 0.89
C ILE A 44 -8.55 12.38 -0.41
N LEU A 45 -8.31 13.69 -0.46
CA LEU A 45 -8.52 14.50 -1.65
C LEU A 45 -7.16 14.91 -2.23
N ASN A 46 -6.81 14.33 -3.38
CA ASN A 46 -5.64 14.73 -4.16
C ASN A 46 -6.03 14.80 -5.65
N PRO A 47 -6.04 16.00 -6.28
CA PRO A 47 -6.41 16.17 -7.69
C PRO A 47 -5.50 15.44 -8.69
N SER A 48 -4.26 15.14 -8.29
CA SER A 48 -3.27 14.46 -9.14
C SER A 48 -3.30 12.93 -9.00
N MET A 49 -4.25 12.40 -8.24
CA MET A 49 -4.38 10.96 -8.01
C MET A 49 -4.77 10.22 -9.29
N VAL A 50 -3.95 9.25 -9.67
CA VAL A 50 -4.29 8.28 -10.72
C VAL A 50 -4.65 6.95 -10.08
N TYR A 51 -5.47 6.15 -10.77
CA TYR A 51 -5.96 4.88 -10.23
C TYR A 51 -5.77 3.72 -11.20
N THR A 52 -5.55 2.53 -10.64
CA THR A 52 -5.62 1.25 -11.33
C THR A 52 -6.59 0.32 -10.60
N PRO A 53 -7.37 -0.52 -11.32
CA PRO A 53 -8.21 -1.51 -10.66
C PRO A 53 -7.36 -2.54 -9.91
N LEU A 54 -7.87 -2.98 -8.76
CA LEU A 54 -7.38 -4.17 -8.07
C LEU A 54 -7.80 -5.41 -8.85
N VAL A 55 -6.96 -6.45 -8.83
CA VAL A 55 -7.33 -7.78 -9.29
C VAL A 55 -8.23 -8.43 -8.23
N PRO A 56 -9.48 -8.80 -8.57
CA PRO A 56 -10.37 -9.49 -7.63
C PRO A 56 -9.86 -10.87 -7.23
N ALA A 57 -10.35 -11.37 -6.09
CA ALA A 57 -10.09 -12.73 -5.60
C ALA A 57 -8.60 -13.09 -5.44
N LYS A 58 -7.76 -12.10 -5.13
CA LYS A 58 -6.37 -12.30 -4.70
C LYS A 58 -6.21 -12.08 -3.20
N ALA A 59 -5.22 -12.75 -2.62
CA ALA A 59 -4.90 -12.62 -1.20
C ALA A 59 -4.24 -11.27 -0.87
N HIS A 60 -3.54 -10.69 -1.84
CA HIS A 60 -2.81 -9.44 -1.71
C HIS A 60 -3.41 -8.33 -2.58
N TYR A 61 -2.87 -7.13 -2.42
CA TYR A 61 -3.19 -5.95 -3.22
C TYR A 61 -2.59 -6.06 -4.61
N ASN A 62 -3.17 -6.94 -5.41
CA ASN A 62 -2.71 -7.23 -6.76
C ASN A 62 -3.24 -6.20 -7.76
N VAL A 63 -2.37 -5.78 -8.68
CA VAL A 63 -2.68 -4.91 -9.81
C VAL A 63 -2.18 -5.55 -11.11
N ASN A 64 -2.67 -5.07 -12.24
CA ASN A 64 -2.16 -5.52 -13.55
C ASN A 64 -1.00 -4.63 -14.00
N LEU A 65 0.20 -5.21 -14.10
CA LEU A 65 1.37 -4.58 -14.69
C LEU A 65 1.46 -4.92 -16.18
N GLN A 66 1.59 -3.90 -17.03
CA GLN A 66 1.62 -4.10 -18.49
C GLN A 66 3.02 -4.04 -19.08
N SER A 67 3.88 -3.17 -18.53
CA SER A 67 5.25 -2.99 -19.01
C SER A 67 6.07 -2.15 -18.04
N ILE A 68 7.40 -2.26 -18.15
CA ILE A 68 8.36 -1.42 -17.45
C ILE A 68 8.99 -0.45 -18.46
N THR A 69 9.05 0.83 -18.09
CA THR A 69 9.66 1.90 -18.89
C THR A 69 10.65 2.65 -18.03
N VAL A 70 11.88 2.85 -18.52
CA VAL A 70 12.90 3.68 -17.89
C VAL A 70 13.34 4.75 -18.87
N ASN A 71 13.42 6.01 -18.43
CA ASN A 71 13.89 7.13 -19.26
C ASN A 71 13.15 7.21 -20.62
N GLY A 72 11.85 6.88 -20.64
CA GLY A 72 11.02 6.84 -21.84
C GLY A 72 11.23 5.61 -22.74
N LYS A 73 12.18 4.72 -22.45
CA LYS A 73 12.42 3.48 -23.17
C LYS A 73 11.66 2.33 -22.51
N LYS A 74 10.70 1.75 -23.24
CA LYS A 74 10.02 0.52 -22.83
C LYS A 74 10.98 -0.66 -22.91
N PHE A 75 11.06 -1.47 -21.86
CA PHE A 75 11.88 -2.67 -21.85
C PHE A 75 11.25 -3.79 -22.69
N PRO A 76 12.07 -4.59 -23.39
CA PRO A 76 11.60 -5.69 -24.23
C PRO A 76 11.26 -6.93 -23.39
N ILE A 77 10.40 -6.77 -22.38
CA ILE A 77 9.88 -7.86 -21.56
C ILE A 77 8.54 -8.30 -22.16
N ASP A 78 8.36 -9.60 -22.35
CA ASP A 78 7.07 -10.15 -22.78
C ASP A 78 6.01 -9.82 -21.72
N PRO A 79 4.90 -9.13 -22.05
CA PRO A 79 3.82 -8.86 -21.10
C PRO A 79 3.28 -10.12 -20.42
N ALA A 80 3.44 -11.30 -21.03
CA ALA A 80 3.09 -12.58 -20.42
C ALA A 80 3.81 -12.81 -19.07
N ALA A 81 5.02 -12.28 -18.90
CA ALA A 81 5.80 -12.37 -17.66
C ALA A 81 5.07 -11.74 -16.45
N PHE A 82 4.16 -10.80 -16.69
CA PHE A 82 3.36 -10.12 -15.66
C PHE A 82 1.91 -10.62 -15.58
N SER A 83 1.60 -11.72 -16.28
CA SER A 83 0.23 -12.25 -16.29
C SER A 83 -0.18 -12.70 -14.89
N THR A 84 -1.42 -12.35 -14.55
CA THR A 84 -1.99 -12.73 -13.26
C THR A 84 -2.58 -14.13 -13.33
N SER A 85 -2.25 -14.98 -12.37
CA SER A 85 -2.79 -16.34 -12.16
C SER A 85 -2.96 -16.59 -10.66
N ASP A 86 -3.44 -17.75 -10.23
CA ASP A 86 -3.80 -18.01 -8.82
C ASP A 86 -2.65 -17.76 -7.83
N ASP A 87 -1.42 -18.04 -8.24
CA ASP A 87 -0.17 -17.89 -7.49
C ASP A 87 0.73 -16.74 -7.98
N ARG A 88 0.42 -16.13 -9.14
CA ARG A 88 1.23 -15.05 -9.73
C ARG A 88 0.46 -13.73 -9.89
N GLY A 89 1.14 -12.62 -9.70
CA GLY A 89 0.64 -11.30 -10.08
C GLY A 89 1.62 -10.18 -9.73
N THR A 90 1.17 -8.94 -9.83
CA THR A 90 1.94 -7.78 -9.34
C THR A 90 1.34 -7.29 -8.02
N ILE A 91 2.10 -7.37 -6.94
CA ILE A 91 1.69 -7.04 -5.58
C ILE A 91 2.25 -5.67 -5.20
N VAL A 92 1.40 -4.80 -4.65
CA VAL A 92 1.82 -3.56 -3.98
C VAL A 92 2.02 -3.88 -2.49
N ASP A 93 3.25 -3.79 -2.00
CA ASP A 93 3.59 -4.24 -0.64
C ASP A 93 4.58 -3.30 0.05
N SER A 94 4.09 -2.53 1.02
CA SER A 94 4.93 -1.66 1.84
C SER A 94 5.75 -2.39 2.92
N GLY A 95 5.49 -3.69 3.13
CA GLY A 95 6.28 -4.56 4.00
C GLY A 95 7.54 -5.11 3.34
N THR A 96 7.68 -4.98 2.03
CA THR A 96 8.85 -5.39 1.26
C THR A 96 9.70 -4.17 0.90
N THR A 97 11.03 -4.24 1.05
CA THR A 97 11.91 -3.12 0.68
C THR A 97 12.15 -3.01 -0.83
N LEU A 98 12.48 -4.15 -1.47
CA LEU A 98 12.96 -4.15 -2.84
C LEU A 98 11.84 -4.30 -3.87
N VAL A 99 12.19 -4.13 -5.14
CA VAL A 99 11.37 -4.65 -6.23
C VAL A 99 11.77 -6.08 -6.50
N TYR A 100 10.82 -6.99 -6.58
CA TYR A 100 11.07 -8.34 -7.08
C TYR A 100 10.40 -8.51 -8.43
N LEU A 101 11.14 -9.05 -9.41
CA LEU A 101 10.61 -9.40 -10.72
C LEU A 101 10.63 -10.92 -10.91
N PRO A 102 9.62 -11.51 -11.57
CA PRO A 102 9.69 -12.90 -11.99
C PRO A 102 10.89 -13.13 -12.91
N THR A 103 11.39 -14.36 -12.95
CA THR A 103 12.54 -14.77 -13.78
C THR A 103 12.42 -14.27 -15.22
N GLU A 104 11.25 -14.41 -15.82
CA GLU A 104 10.95 -14.05 -17.20
C GLU A 104 11.02 -12.53 -17.48
N ALA A 105 10.98 -11.70 -16.43
CA ALA A 105 11.16 -10.26 -16.50
C ALA A 105 12.54 -9.82 -15.99
N TYR A 106 13.08 -10.48 -14.97
CA TYR A 106 14.36 -10.14 -14.34
C TYR A 106 15.53 -10.35 -15.30
N ASP A 107 15.62 -11.53 -15.93
CA ASP A 107 16.73 -11.88 -16.81
C ASP A 107 16.86 -10.92 -18.01
N PRO A 108 15.79 -10.58 -18.77
CA PRO A 108 15.88 -9.57 -19.83
C PRO A 108 16.10 -8.15 -19.29
N PHE A 109 15.62 -7.82 -18.09
CA PHE A 109 15.86 -6.51 -17.47
C PHE A 109 17.36 -6.30 -17.21
N VAL A 110 18.01 -7.24 -16.52
CA VAL A 110 19.44 -7.15 -16.21
C VAL A 110 20.28 -7.25 -17.49
N SER A 111 19.89 -8.10 -18.44
CA SER A 111 20.60 -8.22 -19.72
C SER A 111 20.54 -6.95 -20.57
N ALA A 112 19.46 -6.16 -20.48
CA ALA A 112 19.30 -4.94 -21.27
C ALA A 112 20.13 -3.76 -20.73
N GLU A 113 20.47 -3.79 -19.44
CA GLU A 113 21.05 -2.65 -18.73
C GLU A 113 22.53 -2.81 -18.37
N GLY A 114 23.05 -4.04 -18.34
CA GLY A 114 24.45 -4.28 -18.00
C GLY A 114 24.79 -3.81 -16.57
N ASP A 115 25.97 -3.18 -16.39
CA ASP A 115 26.48 -2.71 -15.08
C ASP A 115 25.89 -1.35 -14.62
N ALA A 116 24.74 -0.94 -15.14
CA ALA A 116 24.12 0.34 -14.76
C ALA A 116 23.70 0.34 -13.28
N MET A 117 24.01 1.43 -12.56
CA MET A 117 23.57 1.63 -11.18
C MET A 117 22.16 2.24 -11.14
N TRP A 118 21.27 1.60 -10.38
CA TRP A 118 19.87 1.97 -10.23
C TRP A 118 19.58 2.55 -8.85
N CYS A 119 18.67 3.53 -8.78
CA CYS A 119 18.14 4.01 -7.50
C CYS A 119 17.27 2.97 -6.79
N VAL A 120 16.81 1.96 -7.52
CA VAL A 120 15.98 0.86 -7.02
C VAL A 120 16.78 -0.42 -7.16
N ILE A 121 16.87 -1.19 -6.08
CA ILE A 121 17.43 -2.53 -6.12
C ILE A 121 16.33 -3.47 -6.58
N ILE A 122 16.60 -4.19 -7.67
CA ILE A 122 15.68 -5.17 -8.25
C ILE A 122 16.25 -6.56 -7.98
N GLY A 123 15.43 -7.40 -7.33
CA GLY A 123 15.70 -8.80 -7.07
C GLY A 123 14.92 -9.72 -8.01
N LYS A 124 15.37 -10.97 -8.09
CA LYS A 124 14.67 -12.05 -8.77
C LYS A 124 13.69 -12.70 -7.80
N SER A 125 12.46 -12.92 -8.25
CA SER A 125 11.39 -13.57 -7.50
C SER A 125 11.39 -15.07 -7.76
N ASP A 126 11.46 -15.88 -6.70
CA ASP A 126 11.36 -17.34 -6.79
C ASP A 126 9.91 -17.82 -6.98
N GLU A 127 8.92 -17.01 -6.57
CA GLU A 127 7.48 -17.33 -6.64
C GLU A 127 6.82 -16.86 -7.94
N GLY A 128 7.56 -16.22 -8.85
CA GLY A 128 7.04 -15.75 -10.13
C GLY A 128 6.09 -14.55 -10.05
N SER A 129 5.92 -13.96 -8.87
CA SER A 129 5.20 -12.70 -8.66
C SER A 129 6.13 -11.49 -8.77
N THR A 130 5.61 -10.38 -9.26
CA THR A 130 6.24 -9.07 -9.14
C THR A 130 5.84 -8.45 -7.80
N ILE A 131 6.79 -7.92 -7.03
CA ILE A 131 6.51 -7.19 -5.79
C ILE A 131 7.03 -5.77 -5.95
N LEU A 132 6.17 -4.78 -5.70
CA LEU A 132 6.50 -3.36 -5.70
C LEU A 132 6.67 -2.91 -4.23
N GLY A 133 7.92 -2.92 -3.77
CA GLY A 133 8.31 -2.59 -2.40
C GLY A 133 8.38 -1.09 -2.09
N ASP A 134 8.76 -0.78 -0.85
CA ASP A 134 8.84 0.57 -0.28
C ASP A 134 9.62 1.56 -1.14
N LEU A 135 10.70 1.14 -1.81
CA LEU A 135 11.51 2.00 -2.68
C LEU A 135 10.71 2.54 -3.86
N VAL A 136 9.68 1.81 -4.32
CA VAL A 136 8.75 2.27 -5.37
C VAL A 136 7.64 3.15 -4.79
N LEU A 137 7.21 2.87 -3.56
CA LEU A 137 6.10 3.55 -2.89
C LEU A 137 6.52 4.84 -2.17
N LYS A 138 7.82 5.04 -1.97
CA LYS A 138 8.40 6.20 -1.29
C LYS A 138 8.05 7.52 -1.99
N ASP A 139 7.83 8.56 -1.20
CA ASP A 139 7.49 9.93 -1.66
C ASP A 139 6.23 9.97 -2.56
N LYS A 140 5.36 8.97 -2.38
CA LYS A 140 4.03 8.87 -2.98
C LYS A 140 3.01 8.61 -1.89
N ILE A 141 1.85 9.23 -2.03
CA ILE A 141 0.66 8.85 -1.27
C ILE A 141 -0.03 7.73 -2.03
N ILE A 142 -0.08 6.53 -1.45
CA ILE A 142 -0.73 5.37 -2.03
C ILE A 142 -2.06 5.15 -1.32
N VAL A 143 -3.15 5.13 -2.08
CA VAL A 143 -4.53 4.95 -1.59
C VAL A 143 -5.04 3.57 -1.95
N TYR A 144 -5.48 2.82 -0.95
CA TYR A 144 -6.17 1.55 -1.12
C TYR A 144 -7.68 1.78 -0.96
N ASP A 145 -8.38 1.99 -2.08
CA ASP A 145 -9.83 2.21 -2.12
C ASP A 145 -10.53 0.85 -2.32
N LEU A 146 -10.67 0.11 -1.22
CA LEU A 146 -11.28 -1.23 -1.23
C LEU A 146 -12.79 -1.18 -1.48
N ALA A 147 -13.43 -0.05 -1.16
CA ALA A 147 -14.84 0.17 -1.48
C ALA A 147 -15.07 0.19 -3.00
N ARG A 148 -14.13 0.74 -3.77
CA ARG A 148 -14.21 0.82 -5.24
C ARG A 148 -13.24 -0.12 -5.97
N GLN A 149 -12.64 -1.06 -5.25
CA GLN A 149 -11.74 -2.10 -5.79
C GLN A 149 -10.60 -1.52 -6.66
N ARG A 150 -9.88 -0.54 -6.14
CA ARG A 150 -8.80 0.14 -6.87
C ARG A 150 -7.70 0.64 -5.94
N ILE A 151 -6.50 0.80 -6.50
CA ILE A 151 -5.39 1.49 -5.85
C ILE A 151 -5.12 2.78 -6.60
N GLY A 152 -4.91 3.85 -5.85
CA GLY A 152 -4.46 5.12 -6.37
C GLY A 152 -3.06 5.49 -5.90
N TRP A 153 -2.37 6.30 -6.69
CA TRP A 153 -1.13 6.94 -6.26
C TRP A 153 -1.00 8.36 -6.82
N ALA A 154 -0.30 9.19 -6.07
CA ALA A 154 0.17 10.50 -6.50
C ALA A 154 1.52 10.80 -5.84
N ASP A 155 2.37 11.58 -6.50
CA ASP A 155 3.55 12.15 -5.86
C ASP A 155 3.11 13.06 -4.70
N HIS A 156 3.74 12.91 -3.54
CA HIS A 156 3.38 13.69 -2.35
C HIS A 156 4.59 13.83 -1.43
N ASP A 157 4.84 15.03 -0.90
CA ASP A 157 5.81 15.21 0.17
C ASP A 157 5.24 14.64 1.47
N CYS A 158 5.74 13.46 1.87
CA CYS A 158 5.30 12.76 3.08
C CYS A 158 5.64 13.50 4.40
N SER A 159 6.27 14.67 4.34
CA SER A 159 6.42 15.60 5.48
C SER A 159 5.25 16.58 5.62
N SER A 160 4.49 16.77 4.54
CA SER A 160 3.39 17.71 4.46
C SER A 160 2.04 17.05 4.80
N PRO A 161 1.12 17.75 5.49
CA PRO A 161 -0.19 17.22 5.81
C PRO A 161 -0.99 16.78 4.57
N VAL A 162 -1.86 15.80 4.77
CA VAL A 162 -2.78 15.31 3.72
C VAL A 162 -4.18 15.86 3.97
N ASN A 163 -4.84 16.31 2.91
CA ASN A 163 -6.23 16.74 2.96
C ASN A 163 -7.15 15.51 3.04
N VAL A 164 -7.70 15.27 4.22
CA VAL A 164 -8.67 14.20 4.46
C VAL A 164 -10.07 14.69 4.15
N SER A 165 -10.86 13.88 3.44
CA SER A 165 -12.30 14.12 3.35
C SER A 165 -12.95 13.52 4.58
N VAL A 166 -13.50 14.38 5.44
CA VAL A 166 -14.31 13.93 6.56
C VAL A 166 -15.64 13.45 6.00
N SER A 167 -15.76 12.15 5.72
CA SER A 167 -17.06 11.51 5.65
C SER A 167 -17.57 11.41 7.08
N SER A 168 -18.58 12.22 7.43
CA SER A 168 -19.26 12.15 8.72
C SER A 168 -19.94 10.79 8.89
N GLY A 169 -19.19 9.79 9.36
CA GLY A 169 -19.75 8.77 10.21
C GLY A 169 -20.24 9.50 11.45
N LYS A 170 -21.53 9.35 11.78
CA LYS A 170 -22.24 9.98 12.90
C LYS A 170 -21.30 10.29 14.08
N ASP A 171 -21.40 11.49 14.65
CA ASP A 171 -20.69 11.99 15.85
C ASP A 171 -20.95 11.13 17.10
N GLU A 172 -20.61 9.84 17.04
CA GLU A 172 -20.85 8.82 18.07
C GLU A 172 -19.90 7.62 17.84
N ALA A 173 -18.61 7.91 17.68
CA ALA A 173 -17.56 6.91 17.85
C ALA A 173 -16.67 7.32 19.03
N VAL A 174 -17.25 7.38 20.22
CA VAL A 174 -16.47 7.11 21.43
C VAL A 174 -16.02 5.66 21.31
N CYS A 175 -14.77 5.44 20.92
CA CYS A 175 -14.18 4.10 20.93
C CYS A 175 -14.19 3.62 22.39
N PRO A 176 -15.03 2.64 22.78
CA PRO A 176 -15.14 2.26 24.19
C PRO A 176 -13.79 1.75 24.72
N CYS A 177 -12.98 1.14 23.86
CA CYS A 177 -11.70 0.54 24.25
C CYS A 177 -10.61 1.57 24.60
N ILE A 178 -10.63 2.78 24.02
CA ILE A 178 -9.63 3.82 24.34
C ILE A 178 -9.98 4.52 25.65
N CYS A 179 -11.28 4.67 25.95
CA CYS A 179 -11.73 5.22 27.24
C CYS A 179 -11.31 4.32 28.42
N TYR A 180 -11.47 2.99 28.31
CA TYR A 180 -11.08 2.08 29.39
C TYR A 180 -9.56 2.08 29.68
N ILE A 181 -8.70 2.27 28.67
CA ILE A 181 -7.25 2.32 28.89
C ILE A 181 -6.84 3.63 29.58
N LEU A 182 -7.42 4.77 29.18
CA LEU A 182 -7.16 6.06 29.83
C LEU A 182 -7.75 6.11 31.25
N GLU A 183 -8.93 5.55 31.49
CA GLU A 183 -9.50 5.42 32.85
C GLU A 183 -8.66 4.51 33.74
N LEU A 184 -8.15 3.38 33.24
CA LEU A 184 -7.25 2.52 34.00
C LEU A 184 -5.92 3.22 34.32
N MET A 185 -5.33 3.96 33.36
CA MET A 185 -4.10 4.71 33.63
C MET A 185 -4.29 5.86 34.63
N LEU A 186 -5.44 6.55 34.60
CA LEU A 186 -5.81 7.55 35.62
C LEU A 186 -6.10 6.90 36.99
N PHE A 187 -6.70 5.71 37.03
CA PHE A 187 -6.91 4.96 38.27
C PHE A 187 -5.60 4.54 38.94
N PHE A 188 -4.58 4.14 38.16
CA PHE A 188 -3.26 3.84 38.71
C PHE A 188 -2.51 5.09 39.20
N TYR A 189 -2.70 6.25 38.57
CA TYR A 189 -2.04 7.50 38.99
C TYR A 189 -2.68 8.17 40.21
N LEU A 190 -3.99 8.08 40.39
CA LEU A 190 -4.71 8.76 41.49
C LEU A 190 -4.72 7.98 42.81
N PHE A 191 -4.43 6.67 42.79
CA PHE A 191 -4.40 5.84 44.00
C PHE A 191 -3.00 5.46 44.49
N TRP A 192 -1.95 6.03 43.88
CA TRP A 192 -0.56 5.92 44.38
C TRP A 192 0.15 7.28 44.46
N SER A 193 -0.54 8.30 44.96
CA SER A 193 0.07 9.49 45.56
C SER A 193 -0.62 9.84 46.86
#